data_AF-A0A497KY18-F1
#
_entry.id   AF-A0A497KY18-F1
#
_cell.length_a   1.000
_cell.length_b   1.000
_cell.length_c   1.000
_cell.angle_alpha   90.00
_cell.angle_beta   90.00
_cell.angle_gamma   90.00
#
_symmetry.space_group_name_H-M   'P 1'
#
loop_
_entity.id
_entity.type
_entity.pdbx_description
1 polymer ?
#
loop_
_entity_poly.entity_id
_entity_poly.type
_entity_poly.pdbx_seq_one_letter_code
_entity_poly.pdbx_strand_id
1 'polypeptide(L)'
;MDYLPLSSTIFCYDCSDCSQKIQSASPGDTVYLNNSLQINGSTCIDFNGSDQITLDCQGHFISGNDTDNTYGISLPESSHSNTIQNCFIQDFRYGIFVNHSNYNSILNTTLFSNTDNIRLYYTNYTTIRDSNISYAEG
;
A
#
# COMPACT_ATOMS: atom_id res chain seq x y z
N MET A 1 -13.99 29.49 -22.91
CA MET A 1 -12.64 28.91 -22.81
C MET A 1 -12.65 28.09 -21.54
N ASP A 2 -13.09 26.84 -21.62
CA ASP A 2 -13.05 25.92 -20.48
C ASP A 2 -11.59 25.53 -20.27
N TYR A 3 -11.03 25.96 -19.15
CA TYR A 3 -9.77 25.43 -18.66
C TYR A 3 -10.13 24.17 -17.85
N LEU A 4 -10.05 23.00 -18.49
CA LEU A 4 -9.97 21.74 -17.76
C LEU A 4 -8.72 21.83 -16.88
N PRO A 5 -8.83 21.78 -15.55
CA PRO A 5 -7.64 21.74 -14.71
C PRO A 5 -6.87 20.48 -15.07
N LEU A 6 -5.58 20.65 -15.43
CA LEU A 6 -4.65 19.53 -15.50
C LEU A 6 -4.71 18.83 -14.14
N SER A 7 -5.26 17.61 -14.12
CA SER A 7 -5.13 16.72 -12.98
C SER A 7 -3.62 16.55 -12.73
N SER A 8 -3.14 17.08 -11.60
CA SER A 8 -1.75 16.92 -11.22
C SER A 8 -1.53 15.46 -10.82
N THR A 9 -0.69 14.75 -11.56
CA THR A 9 -0.28 13.39 -11.18
C THR A 9 0.54 13.45 -9.89
N ILE A 10 0.14 12.68 -8.88
CA ILE A 10 0.79 12.64 -7.57
C ILE A 10 1.78 11.48 -7.57
N PHE A 11 3.07 11.77 -7.70
CA PHE A 11 4.13 10.75 -7.60
C PHE A 11 4.76 10.77 -6.23
N CYS A 12 5.12 9.62 -5.68
CA CYS A 12 5.96 9.51 -4.48
C CYS A 12 7.26 8.73 -4.74
N TYR A 13 8.28 9.00 -3.93
CA TYR A 13 9.67 8.55 -4.20
C TYR A 13 10.33 7.78 -3.06
N ASP A 14 9.80 7.89 -1.84
CA ASP A 14 10.25 7.14 -0.68
C ASP A 14 9.08 6.83 0.28
N CYS A 15 9.32 5.96 1.26
CA CYS A 15 8.29 5.51 2.21
C CYS A 15 7.58 6.68 2.94
N SER A 16 8.35 7.69 3.36
CA SER A 16 7.82 8.86 4.08
C SER A 16 7.02 9.75 3.13
N ASP A 17 7.59 10.04 1.96
CA ASP A 17 6.96 10.85 0.92
C ASP A 17 5.65 10.23 0.41
N CYS A 18 5.61 8.90 0.22
CA CYS A 18 4.39 8.19 -0.13
C CYS A 18 3.31 8.33 0.94
N SER A 19 3.67 8.11 2.21
CA SER A 19 2.72 8.25 3.33
C SER A 19 2.19 9.70 3.44
N GLN A 20 3.06 10.70 3.26
CA GLN A 20 2.67 12.11 3.27
C GLN A 20 1.75 12.49 2.10
N LYS A 21 2.04 11.97 0.91
CA LYS A 21 1.24 12.22 -0.29
C LYS A 21 -0.12 11.57 -0.22
N ILE A 22 -0.22 10.36 0.34
CA ILE A 22 -1.51 9.71 0.62
C ILE A 22 -2.35 10.57 1.57
N GLN A 23 -1.76 11.07 2.66
CA GLN A 23 -2.47 11.90 3.64
C GLN A 23 -2.85 13.30 3.12
N SER A 24 -2.15 13.78 2.09
CA SER A 24 -2.43 15.07 1.45
C SER A 24 -3.32 14.94 0.22
N ALA A 25 -3.59 13.72 -0.24
CA ALA A 25 -4.40 13.45 -1.41
C ALA A 25 -5.90 13.64 -1.10
N SER A 26 -6.65 14.05 -2.12
CA SER A 26 -8.10 14.15 -2.03
C SER A 26 -8.75 12.79 -2.32
N PRO A 27 -9.92 12.48 -1.73
CA PRO A 27 -10.68 11.29 -2.08
C PRO A 27 -10.84 11.12 -3.61
N GLY A 28 -10.48 9.95 -4.13
CA GLY A 28 -10.46 9.63 -5.56
C GLY A 28 -9.10 9.80 -6.24
N ASP A 29 -8.12 10.41 -5.57
CA ASP A 29 -6.78 10.58 -6.11
C ASP A 29 -6.00 9.25 -6.17
N THR A 30 -5.02 9.23 -7.08
CA THR A 30 -4.05 8.15 -7.18
C THR A 30 -2.65 8.68 -6.90
N VAL A 31 -1.97 8.04 -5.95
CA VAL A 31 -0.56 8.20 -5.64
C VAL A 31 0.22 7.11 -6.37
N TYR A 32 1.16 7.53 -7.21
CA TYR A 32 1.98 6.65 -8.04
C TYR A 32 3.38 6.50 -7.44
N LEU A 33 3.82 5.27 -7.25
CA LEU A 33 5.21 5.01 -6.86
C LEU A 33 6.12 5.15 -8.08
N ASN A 34 7.17 5.96 -7.98
CA ASN A 34 8.07 6.23 -9.10
C ASN A 34 9.39 5.43 -9.07
N ASN A 35 9.65 4.70 -7.98
CA ASN A 35 10.83 3.85 -7.83
C ASN A 35 10.60 2.80 -6.75
N SER A 36 11.38 1.72 -6.80
CA SER A 36 11.39 0.73 -5.72
C SER A 36 11.88 1.35 -4.41
N LEU A 37 11.27 0.91 -3.31
CA LEU A 37 11.51 1.38 -1.95
C LEU A 37 12.17 0.28 -1.12
N GLN A 38 13.08 0.67 -0.25
CA GLN A 38 13.67 -0.20 0.76
C GLN A 38 13.71 0.51 2.11
N ILE A 39 13.29 -0.17 3.17
CA ILE A 39 13.36 0.33 4.53
C ILE A 39 13.69 -0.81 5.49
N ASN A 40 14.51 -0.54 6.51
CA ASN A 40 14.88 -1.55 7.51
C ASN A 40 14.30 -1.17 8.87
N GLY A 41 13.69 -2.15 9.55
CA GLY A 41 13.22 -1.98 10.93
C GLY A 41 12.05 -1.01 11.12
N SER A 42 11.33 -0.65 10.04
CA SER A 42 10.17 0.24 10.10
C SER A 42 9.12 -0.17 9.07
N THR A 43 7.87 0.25 9.33
CA THR A 43 6.81 0.27 8.33
C THR A 43 7.17 1.23 7.19
N CYS A 44 6.87 0.86 5.94
CA CYS A 44 7.16 1.73 4.79
C CYS A 44 6.02 2.71 4.51
N ILE A 45 4.86 2.23 4.03
CA ILE A 45 3.74 3.10 3.66
C ILE A 45 2.62 2.98 4.69
N ASP A 46 2.19 4.12 5.23
CA ASP A 46 1.05 4.19 6.14
C ASP A 46 -0.03 5.11 5.58
N PHE A 47 -1.25 4.55 5.40
CA PHE A 47 -2.42 5.32 4.97
C PHE A 47 -2.92 6.26 6.07
N ASN A 48 -2.60 5.99 7.35
CA ASN A 48 -2.88 6.87 8.50
C ASN A 48 -4.31 7.44 8.54
N GLY A 49 -5.33 6.60 8.26
CA GLY A 49 -6.73 7.01 8.28
C GLY A 49 -7.21 7.75 7.01
N SER A 50 -6.42 7.72 5.94
CA SER A 50 -6.82 8.28 4.64
C SER A 50 -7.79 7.33 3.94
N ASP A 51 -8.82 7.90 3.30
CA ASP A 51 -9.90 7.17 2.66
C ASP A 51 -9.93 7.44 1.15
N GLN A 52 -10.39 6.44 0.38
CA GLN A 52 -10.65 6.56 -1.06
C GLN A 52 -9.41 6.96 -1.87
N ILE A 53 -8.22 6.59 -1.41
CA ILE A 53 -6.96 6.82 -2.12
C ILE A 53 -6.54 5.53 -2.82
N THR A 54 -6.03 5.67 -4.05
CA THR A 54 -5.34 4.57 -4.75
C THR A 54 -3.84 4.75 -4.62
N LEU A 55 -3.14 3.73 -4.13
CA LEU A 55 -1.70 3.59 -4.29
C LEU A 55 -1.44 2.64 -5.46
N ASP A 56 -0.84 3.16 -6.53
CA ASP A 56 -0.38 2.37 -7.67
C ASP A 56 1.14 2.28 -7.64
N CYS A 57 1.67 1.08 -7.37
CA CYS A 57 3.11 0.89 -7.29
C CYS A 57 3.81 0.83 -8.65
N GLN A 58 3.06 0.82 -9.76
CA GLN A 58 3.59 0.75 -11.12
C GLN A 58 4.58 -0.42 -11.38
N GLY A 59 4.44 -1.52 -10.64
CA GLY A 59 5.33 -2.68 -10.70
C GLY A 59 6.64 -2.53 -9.92
N HIS A 60 6.78 -1.47 -9.11
CA HIS A 60 7.93 -1.30 -8.22
C HIS A 60 7.82 -2.14 -6.94
N PHE A 61 9.01 -2.37 -6.34
CA PHE A 61 9.14 -3.12 -5.09
C PHE A 61 8.99 -2.23 -3.88
N ILE A 62 8.46 -2.80 -2.80
CA ILE A 62 8.54 -2.28 -1.43
C ILE A 62 9.16 -3.41 -0.61
N SER A 63 10.38 -3.18 -0.11
CA SER A 63 11.18 -4.21 0.54
C SER A 63 11.57 -3.82 1.97
N GLY A 64 11.44 -4.79 2.88
CA GLY A 64 11.83 -4.68 4.27
C GLY A 64 13.13 -5.42 4.61
N ASN A 65 13.19 -5.97 5.83
CA ASN A 65 14.28 -6.83 6.33
C ASN A 65 13.81 -7.83 7.41
N ASP A 66 12.55 -8.29 7.32
CA ASP A 66 11.88 -9.23 8.22
C ASP A 66 11.82 -8.81 9.69
N THR A 67 11.96 -7.51 9.97
CA THR A 67 11.90 -7.02 11.34
C THR A 67 10.47 -7.17 11.89
N ASP A 68 10.35 -7.69 13.11
CA ASP A 68 9.06 -7.78 13.81
C ASP A 68 8.33 -6.44 13.90
N ASN A 69 7.00 -6.50 13.91
CA ASN A 69 6.11 -5.33 13.98
C ASN A 69 6.32 -4.29 12.86
N THR A 70 6.83 -4.70 11.70
CA THR A 70 6.96 -3.85 10.50
C THR A 70 5.98 -4.27 9.41
N TYR A 71 5.47 -3.28 8.68
CA TYR A 71 4.51 -3.49 7.60
C TYR A 71 5.02 -2.90 6.29
N GLY A 72 4.84 -3.60 5.17
CA GLY A 72 5.10 -3.01 3.86
C GLY A 72 4.13 -1.85 3.60
N ILE A 73 2.83 -2.16 3.72
CA ILE A 73 1.75 -1.18 3.65
C ILE A 73 0.78 -1.38 4.81
N SER A 74 0.49 -0.31 5.54
CA SER A 74 -0.43 -0.27 6.68
C SER A 74 -1.70 0.52 6.34
N LEU A 75 -2.85 -0.09 6.63
CA LEU A 75 -4.18 0.51 6.61
C LEU A 75 -4.73 0.44 8.02
N PRO A 76 -4.34 1.39 8.91
CA PRO A 76 -4.80 1.43 10.29
C PRO A 76 -6.28 1.81 10.37
N GLU A 77 -6.82 1.92 11.58
CA GLU A 77 -8.22 2.26 11.82
C GLU A 77 -8.68 3.48 10.98
N SER A 78 -9.88 3.40 10.43
CA SER A 78 -10.46 4.45 9.57
C SER A 78 -9.70 4.72 8.26
N SER A 79 -9.03 3.72 7.69
CA SER A 79 -8.45 3.75 6.33
C SER A 79 -9.31 2.92 5.37
N HIS A 80 -10.49 3.43 5.05
CA HIS A 80 -11.55 2.78 4.29
C HIS A 80 -11.49 3.03 2.78
N SER A 81 -12.01 2.06 2.02
CA SER A 81 -12.24 2.22 0.58
C SER A 81 -10.97 2.56 -0.23
N ASN A 82 -9.80 2.17 0.26
CA ASN A 82 -8.53 2.38 -0.42
C ASN A 82 -8.23 1.26 -1.40
N THR A 83 -7.41 1.57 -2.40
CA THR A 83 -6.91 0.57 -3.36
C THR A 83 -5.40 0.53 -3.33
N ILE A 84 -4.84 -0.67 -3.22
CA ILE A 84 -3.41 -0.94 -3.39
C ILE A 84 -3.28 -1.79 -4.64
N GLN A 85 -2.51 -1.33 -5.62
CA GLN A 85 -2.39 -2.05 -6.88
C GLN A 85 -0.99 -2.06 -7.48
N ASN A 86 -0.74 -3.11 -8.28
CA ASN A 86 0.47 -3.26 -9.09
C ASN A 86 1.77 -3.26 -8.25
N CYS A 87 1.73 -3.76 -7.01
CA CYS A 87 2.87 -3.74 -6.10
C CYS A 87 3.60 -5.08 -6.02
N PHE A 88 4.91 -5.02 -5.74
CA PHE A 88 5.71 -6.17 -5.29
C PHE A 88 6.15 -5.92 -3.85
N ILE A 89 5.75 -6.75 -2.89
CA ILE A 89 5.98 -6.49 -1.46
C ILE A 89 6.66 -7.69 -0.80
N GLN A 90 7.80 -7.45 -0.15
CA GLN A 90 8.61 -8.50 0.47
C GLN A 90 9.32 -8.09 1.75
N ASP A 91 9.72 -9.09 2.54
CA ASP A 91 10.59 -9.00 3.70
C ASP A 91 10.02 -8.13 4.85
N PHE A 92 8.71 -8.22 5.12
CA PHE A 92 8.08 -7.59 6.28
C PHE A 92 7.45 -8.62 7.21
N ARG A 93 7.22 -8.23 8.49
CA ARG A 93 6.37 -9.04 9.37
C ARG A 93 4.99 -9.24 8.76
N TYR A 94 4.39 -8.15 8.27
CA TYR A 94 3.20 -8.21 7.40
C TYR A 94 3.45 -7.44 6.09
N GLY A 95 3.25 -8.09 4.94
CA GLY A 95 3.36 -7.39 3.65
C GLY A 95 2.32 -6.27 3.55
N ILE A 96 1.04 -6.61 3.72
CA ILE A 96 -0.07 -5.66 3.88
C ILE A 96 -0.82 -5.96 5.18
N PHE A 97 -1.00 -4.94 6.01
CA PHE A 97 -1.80 -5.03 7.23
C PHE A 97 -3.02 -4.11 7.16
N VAL A 98 -4.22 -4.69 7.30
CA VAL A 98 -5.49 -3.96 7.33
C VAL A 98 -6.14 -4.15 8.69
N ASN A 99 -6.38 -3.05 9.41
CA ASN A 99 -6.81 -3.05 10.80
C ASN A 99 -8.01 -2.12 11.00
N HIS A 100 -9.18 -2.66 11.38
CA HIS A 100 -10.42 -1.88 11.58
C HIS A 100 -10.77 -0.99 10.37
N SER A 101 -10.52 -1.51 9.16
CA SER A 101 -10.57 -0.74 7.92
C SER A 101 -11.28 -1.48 6.80
N ASN A 102 -12.45 -0.99 6.39
CA ASN A 102 -13.41 -1.70 5.54
C ASN A 102 -13.29 -1.31 4.06
N TYR A 103 -13.82 -2.17 3.18
CA TYR A 103 -14.00 -1.91 1.74
C TYR A 103 -12.69 -1.68 0.96
N ASN A 104 -11.55 -2.15 1.47
CA ASN A 104 -10.26 -1.98 0.81
C ASN A 104 -10.07 -2.99 -0.33
N SER A 105 -9.27 -2.64 -1.32
CA SER A 105 -8.97 -3.48 -2.48
C SER A 105 -7.46 -3.68 -2.65
N ILE A 106 -7.05 -4.94 -2.84
CA ILE A 106 -5.66 -5.34 -3.15
C ILE A 106 -5.69 -6.01 -4.51
N LEU A 107 -5.16 -5.34 -5.53
CA LEU A 107 -5.36 -5.68 -6.94
C LEU A 107 -4.02 -5.88 -7.65
N ASN A 108 -3.84 -6.97 -8.39
CA ASN A 108 -2.63 -7.20 -9.20
C ASN A 108 -1.32 -7.01 -8.40
N THR A 109 -1.30 -7.49 -7.16
CA THR A 109 -0.14 -7.34 -6.25
C THR A 109 0.52 -8.70 -6.04
N THR A 110 1.85 -8.72 -6.04
CA THR A 110 2.65 -9.88 -5.70
C THR A 110 3.23 -9.71 -4.29
N LEU A 111 2.90 -10.62 -3.38
CA LEU A 111 3.45 -10.65 -2.03
C LEU A 111 4.20 -11.96 -1.78
N PHE A 112 5.44 -11.85 -1.33
CA PHE A 112 6.33 -12.98 -1.09
C PHE A 112 7.37 -12.65 -0.01
N SER A 113 8.00 -13.66 0.59
CA SER A 113 8.99 -13.50 1.67
C SER A 113 8.53 -12.69 2.90
N ASN A 114 7.24 -12.43 3.09
CA ASN A 114 6.76 -11.79 4.32
C ASN A 114 6.45 -12.87 5.36
N THR A 115 6.58 -12.58 6.65
CA THR A 115 6.21 -13.55 7.69
C THR A 115 4.72 -13.90 7.60
N ASP A 116 3.83 -12.90 7.44
CA ASP A 116 2.52 -13.10 6.83
C ASP A 116 2.34 -12.13 5.66
N ASN A 117 1.95 -12.62 4.49
CA ASN A 117 1.77 -11.75 3.32
C ASN A 117 0.67 -10.70 3.52
N ILE A 118 -0.51 -11.13 3.97
CA ILE A 118 -1.64 -10.23 4.22
C ILE A 118 -2.26 -10.57 5.56
N ARG A 119 -2.42 -9.57 6.43
CA ARG A 119 -3.13 -9.69 7.70
C ARG A 119 -4.36 -8.78 7.72
N LEU A 120 -5.54 -9.41 7.76
CA LEU A 120 -6.84 -8.73 7.84
C LEU A 120 -7.40 -8.85 9.27
N TYR A 121 -7.58 -7.73 9.97
CA TYR A 121 -8.02 -7.70 11.36
C TYR A 121 -9.20 -6.73 11.54
N TYR A 122 -10.34 -7.27 12.00
CA TYR A 122 -11.61 -6.53 12.16
C TYR A 122 -12.00 -5.67 10.95
N THR A 123 -11.82 -6.21 9.75
CA THR A 123 -12.22 -5.56 8.49
C THR A 123 -13.37 -6.32 7.83
N ASN A 124 -14.22 -5.59 7.14
CA ASN A 124 -15.28 -6.13 6.29
C ASN A 124 -15.05 -5.75 4.83
N TYR A 125 -15.44 -6.64 3.92
CA TYR A 125 -15.49 -6.38 2.48
C TYR A 125 -14.15 -6.00 1.83
N THR A 126 -13.03 -6.51 2.36
CA THR A 126 -11.74 -6.41 1.65
C THR A 126 -11.75 -7.34 0.43
N THR A 127 -11.42 -6.79 -0.75
CA THR A 127 -11.32 -7.56 -2.00
C THR A 127 -9.86 -7.79 -2.35
N ILE A 128 -9.50 -9.06 -2.62
CA ILE A 128 -8.19 -9.43 -3.15
C ILE A 128 -8.43 -10.08 -4.51
N ARG A 129 -7.85 -9.49 -5.57
CA ARG A 129 -8.09 -9.95 -6.94
C ARG A 129 -6.83 -9.87 -7.78
N ASP A 130 -6.66 -10.83 -8.68
CA ASP A 130 -5.55 -10.91 -9.62
C ASP A 130 -4.16 -10.86 -8.95
N SER A 131 -4.08 -11.21 -7.66
CA SER A 131 -2.87 -11.10 -6.84
C SER A 131 -2.18 -12.46 -6.69
N ASN A 132 -0.85 -12.44 -6.66
CA ASN A 132 -0.03 -13.64 -6.39
C ASN A 132 0.50 -13.57 -4.95
N ILE A 133 0.12 -14.54 -4.12
CA ILE A 133 0.52 -14.61 -2.72
C ILE A 133 1.25 -15.93 -2.55
N SER A 134 2.55 -15.85 -2.27
CA SER A 134 3.39 -17.02 -2.11
C SER A 134 4.26 -16.90 -0.86
N TYR A 135 4.58 -18.03 -0.24
CA TYR A 135 5.74 -18.06 0.63
C TYR A 135 6.97 -18.07 -0.28
N ALA A 136 7.96 -17.24 -0.01
CA ALA A 136 9.22 -17.37 -0.73
C ALA A 136 10.03 -18.48 -0.07
N GLU A 137 10.29 -19.54 -0.82
CA GLU A 137 11.52 -20.31 -0.63
C GLU A 137 12.44 -19.98 -1.80
N GLY A 138 13.73 -19.85 -1.50
CA GLY A 138 14.77 -19.46 -2.46
C GLY A 138 14.97 -20.42 -3.61
#